data_AF-A0A837KTE3-F1
#
_entry.id   AF-A0A837KTE3-F1
#
_cell.length_a   1.000
_cell.length_b   1.000
_cell.length_c   1.000
_cell.angle_alpha   90.00
_cell.angle_beta   90.00
_cell.angle_gamma   90.00
#
_symmetry.space_group_name_H-M   'P 1'
#
loop_
_entity.id
_entity.type
_entity.pdbx_description
1 polymer ?
#
loop_
_entity_poly.entity_id
_entity_poly.type
_entity_poly.pdbx_seq_one_letter_code
_entity_poly.pdbx_strand_id
1 'polypeptide(L)'
;MILNDAEELFAEHGLSATRIDTIASVAGYNKSLIYQYYQDKLGLYTAVIKRADLAGNNMFERLAGDLLSDEGIASDPAKFRRLLEESIRISYDFLSDNPRYVKIFSWEAAEEWRTWKKISYAPDDILQLYEIAKKAKANCFGKM
;
A
#
# COMPACT_ATOMS: atom_id res chain seq x y z
N MET A 1 -11.60 -8.98 15.06
CA MET A 1 -10.51 -9.99 15.04
C MET A 1 -9.24 -9.23 15.31
N ILE A 2 -8.37 -9.72 16.19
CA ILE A 2 -7.21 -9.01 16.75
C ILE A 2 -6.42 -8.14 15.76
N LEU A 3 -6.21 -8.61 14.53
CA LEU A 3 -5.43 -7.86 13.54
C LEU A 3 -6.14 -6.58 13.08
N ASN A 4 -7.47 -6.53 13.06
CA ASN A 4 -8.25 -5.32 12.75
C ASN A 4 -8.14 -4.28 13.87
N ASP A 5 -8.20 -4.73 15.12
CA ASP A 5 -8.10 -3.88 16.32
C ASP A 5 -6.67 -3.34 16.47
N ALA A 6 -5.68 -4.18 16.18
CA ALA A 6 -4.28 -3.77 16.12
C ALA A 6 -4.04 -2.73 15.02
N GLU A 7 -4.55 -2.97 13.81
CA GLU A 7 -4.45 -2.04 12.69
C GLU A 7 -5.07 -0.67 13.01
N GLU A 8 -6.22 -0.65 13.69
CA GLU A 8 -6.85 0.59 14.17
C GLU A 8 -5.92 1.39 15.08
N LEU A 9 -5.45 0.75 16.15
CA LEU A 9 -4.64 1.41 17.16
C LEU A 9 -3.27 1.84 16.61
N PHE A 10 -2.65 1.03 15.75
CA PHE A 10 -1.43 1.41 15.07
C PHE A 10 -1.65 2.54 14.06
N ALA A 11 -2.77 2.57 13.36
CA ALA A 11 -3.08 3.68 12.47
C ALA A 11 -3.25 4.99 13.27
N GLU A 12 -3.92 4.95 14.42
CA GLU A 12 -4.17 6.12 15.24
C GLU A 12 -2.95 6.65 16.00
N HIS A 13 -2.07 5.76 16.46
CA HIS A 13 -1.01 6.13 17.41
C HIS A 13 0.41 5.79 16.93
N GLY A 14 0.55 5.04 15.84
CA GLY A 14 1.82 4.50 15.37
C GLY A 14 2.34 3.36 16.24
N LEU A 15 3.42 2.71 15.77
CA LEU A 15 4.02 1.56 16.45
C LEU A 15 4.52 1.89 17.85
N SER A 16 5.22 3.03 18.01
CA SER A 16 5.91 3.39 19.24
C SER A 16 4.94 3.65 20.41
N ALA A 17 3.86 4.40 20.18
CA ALA A 17 2.89 4.76 21.22
C ALA A 17 1.86 3.66 21.52
N THR A 18 1.68 2.68 20.62
CA THR A 18 0.71 1.59 20.83
C THR A 18 1.26 0.51 21.75
N ARG A 19 0.46 0.08 22.73
CA ARG A 19 0.78 -1.00 23.67
C ARG A 19 0.00 -2.27 23.33
N ILE A 20 0.67 -3.42 23.41
CA ILE A 20 0.04 -4.74 23.22
C ILE A 20 -1.08 -4.97 24.25
N ASP A 21 -0.93 -4.45 25.47
CA ASP A 21 -1.97 -4.53 26.51
C ASP A 21 -3.27 -3.85 26.07
N THR A 22 -3.15 -2.68 25.45
CA THR A 22 -4.29 -1.91 24.93
C THR A 22 -4.96 -2.67 23.80
N ILE A 23 -4.19 -3.23 22.86
CA ILE A 23 -4.72 -4.05 21.75
C ILE A 23 -5.47 -5.27 22.31
N ALA A 24 -4.89 -6.00 23.28
CA ALA A 24 -5.51 -7.15 23.90
C ALA A 24 -6.85 -6.81 24.55
N SER A 25 -6.89 -5.69 25.29
CA SER A 25 -8.09 -5.20 25.95
C SER A 25 -9.19 -4.82 24.97
N VAL A 26 -8.87 -4.08 23.90
CA VAL A 26 -9.84 -3.64 22.89
C VAL A 26 -10.35 -4.84 22.09
N ALA A 27 -9.47 -5.76 21.71
CA ALA A 27 -9.82 -6.93 20.91
C ALA A 27 -10.50 -8.06 21.71
N GLY A 28 -10.53 -7.97 23.05
CA GLY A 28 -11.11 -9.00 23.92
C GLY A 28 -10.31 -10.31 23.95
N TYR A 29 -9.01 -10.28 23.64
CA TYR A 29 -8.14 -11.46 23.62
C TYR A 29 -7.14 -11.46 24.78
N ASN A 30 -6.74 -12.66 25.21
CA ASN A 30 -5.64 -12.81 26.15
C ASN A 30 -4.32 -12.35 25.52
N LYS A 31 -3.57 -11.47 26.20
CA LYS A 31 -2.23 -11.01 25.83
C LYS A 31 -1.27 -12.16 25.45
N SER A 32 -1.30 -13.27 26.18
CA SER A 32 -0.45 -14.44 25.89
C SER A 32 -0.74 -15.06 24.52
N LEU A 33 -2.00 -15.03 24.08
CA LEU A 33 -2.38 -15.51 22.75
C LEU A 33 -1.73 -14.64 21.66
N ILE A 34 -1.71 -13.32 21.85
CA ILE A 34 -1.07 -12.39 20.92
C ILE A 34 0.40 -12.73 20.74
N TYR A 35 1.13 -12.91 21.85
CA TYR A 35 2.55 -13.28 21.80
C TYR A 35 2.76 -14.67 21.19
N GLN A 36 1.86 -15.62 21.42
CA GLN A 36 1.97 -16.93 20.79
C GLN A 36 1.87 -16.86 19.25
N TYR A 37 0.96 -16.04 18.71
CA TYR A 37 0.78 -15.91 17.26
C TYR A 37 1.79 -14.96 16.61
N TYR A 38 2.10 -13.84 17.25
CA TYR A 38 2.85 -12.75 16.65
C TYR A 38 4.25 -12.53 17.24
N GLN A 39 4.63 -13.32 18.25
CA GLN A 39 5.92 -13.30 18.95
C GLN A 39 6.19 -12.04 19.78
N ASP A 40 5.96 -10.85 19.24
CA ASP A 40 6.11 -9.56 19.91
C ASP A 40 5.25 -8.46 19.26
N LYS A 41 5.39 -7.21 19.74
CA LYS A 41 4.68 -6.06 19.18
C LYS A 41 5.06 -5.79 17.72
N LEU A 42 6.34 -5.96 17.38
CA LEU A 42 6.85 -5.72 16.04
C LEU A 42 6.34 -6.79 15.06
N GLY A 43 6.21 -8.05 15.48
CA GLY A 43 5.62 -9.12 14.68
C GLY A 43 4.14 -8.90 14.41
N LEU A 44 3.38 -8.40 15.39
CA LEU A 44 1.98 -8.01 15.18
C LEU A 44 1.87 -6.83 14.20
N TYR A 45 2.71 -5.81 14.37
CA TYR A 45 2.76 -4.68 13.45
C TYR A 45 3.20 -5.10 12.04
N THR A 46 4.16 -6.00 11.91
CA THR A 46 4.59 -6.58 10.63
C THR A 46 3.42 -7.29 9.93
N ALA A 47 2.53 -7.94 10.67
CA ALA A 47 1.32 -8.53 10.08
C ALA A 47 0.35 -7.47 9.55
N VAL A 48 0.23 -6.32 10.22
CA VAL A 48 -0.53 -5.16 9.72
C VAL A 48 0.11 -4.59 8.45
N ILE A 49 1.45 -4.44 8.42
CA ILE A 49 2.19 -3.99 7.23
C ILE A 49 1.98 -4.94 6.05
N LYS A 50 2.03 -6.26 6.27
CA LYS A 50 1.74 -7.26 5.21
C LYS A 50 0.32 -7.13 4.65
N ARG A 51 -0.66 -6.83 5.49
CA ARG A 51 -2.04 -6.59 5.05
C ARG A 51 -2.14 -5.31 4.22
N ALA A 52 -1.47 -4.26 4.65
CA ALA A 52 -1.40 -3.00 3.90
C ALA A 52 -0.72 -3.21 2.54
N ASP A 53 0.41 -3.92 2.51
CA ASP A 53 1.12 -4.30 1.28
C ASP A 53 0.22 -5.04 0.29
N LEU A 54 -0.48 -6.08 0.76
CA LEU A 54 -1.44 -6.81 -0.07
C LEU A 54 -2.56 -5.90 -0.60
N ALA A 55 -3.06 -4.97 0.21
CA ALA A 55 -4.08 -4.02 -0.24
C ALA A 55 -3.55 -3.08 -1.34
N GLY A 56 -2.32 -2.59 -1.19
CA GLY A 56 -1.64 -1.78 -2.20
C GLY A 56 -1.39 -2.56 -3.50
N ASN A 57 -0.94 -3.81 -3.41
CA ASN A 57 -0.71 -4.66 -4.57
C ASN A 57 -2.03 -4.94 -5.32
N ASN A 58 -3.12 -5.22 -4.61
CA ASN A 58 -4.44 -5.41 -5.24
C ASN A 58 -4.93 -4.14 -5.96
N MET A 59 -4.68 -2.95 -5.40
CA MET A 59 -4.95 -1.69 -6.08
C MET A 59 -4.08 -1.57 -7.35
N PHE A 60 -2.80 -1.91 -7.26
CA PHE A 60 -1.89 -1.85 -8.39
C PHE A 60 -2.25 -2.86 -9.49
N GLU A 61 -2.59 -4.10 -9.15
CA GLU A 61 -3.04 -5.10 -10.14
C GLU A 61 -4.26 -4.63 -10.92
N ARG A 62 -5.20 -3.91 -10.27
CA ARG A 62 -6.33 -3.28 -10.95
C ARG A 62 -5.88 -2.20 -11.94
N LEU A 63 -4.89 -1.39 -11.56
CA LEU A 63 -4.27 -0.41 -12.46
C LEU A 63 -3.56 -1.09 -13.63
N ALA A 64 -2.80 -2.15 -13.34
CA ALA A 64 -1.94 -2.85 -14.28
C ALA A 64 -2.73 -3.71 -15.29
N GLY A 65 -3.86 -4.30 -14.88
CA GLY A 65 -4.71 -5.11 -15.76
C GLY A 65 -5.23 -4.31 -16.96
N ASP A 66 -5.69 -3.09 -16.73
CA ASP A 66 -6.13 -2.17 -17.78
C ASP A 66 -4.95 -1.65 -18.62
N LEU A 67 -3.78 -1.48 -17.98
CA LEU A 67 -2.55 -0.92 -18.54
C LEU A 67 -1.79 -1.89 -19.46
N LEU A 68 -1.67 -3.16 -19.08
CA LEU A 68 -0.88 -4.16 -19.81
C LEU A 68 -1.61 -4.73 -21.02
N SER A 69 -2.91 -4.43 -21.16
CA SER A 69 -3.77 -4.97 -22.21
C SER A 69 -3.74 -4.15 -23.52
N ASP A 70 -3.13 -2.96 -23.55
CA ASP A 70 -3.09 -2.09 -24.73
C ASP A 70 -1.66 -1.61 -25.05
N GLU A 71 -1.02 -2.32 -25.99
CA GLU A 71 0.33 -2.03 -26.48
C GLU A 71 0.51 -0.62 -27.05
N GLY A 72 -0.59 0.07 -27.41
CA GLY A 72 -0.59 1.43 -27.95
C GLY A 72 -0.64 2.54 -26.89
N ILE A 73 -0.77 2.21 -25.59
CA ILE A 73 -0.92 3.20 -24.51
C ILE A 73 0.21 4.23 -24.51
N ALA A 74 1.46 3.80 -24.73
CA ALA A 74 2.61 4.69 -24.70
C ALA A 74 2.84 5.49 -26.01
N SER A 75 1.99 5.30 -27.03
CA SER A 75 2.16 5.90 -28.35
C SER A 75 0.98 6.78 -28.76
N ASP A 76 -0.14 6.72 -28.03
CA ASP A 76 -1.33 7.52 -28.26
C ASP A 76 -1.57 8.45 -27.06
N PRO A 77 -1.46 9.79 -27.24
CA PRO A 77 -1.66 10.76 -26.17
C PRO A 77 -3.04 10.68 -25.50
N ALA A 78 -4.10 10.32 -26.24
CA ALA A 78 -5.44 10.23 -25.69
C ALA A 78 -5.60 8.97 -24.83
N LYS A 79 -4.97 7.85 -25.22
CA LYS A 79 -4.91 6.64 -24.39
C LYS A 79 -4.09 6.88 -23.12
N PHE A 80 -2.91 7.49 -23.25
CA PHE A 80 -2.07 7.83 -22.11
C PHE A 80 -2.78 8.80 -21.14
N ARG A 81 -3.50 9.79 -21.65
CA ARG A 81 -4.32 10.68 -20.83
C ARG A 81 -5.41 9.93 -20.06
N ARG A 82 -6.18 9.07 -20.73
CA ARG A 82 -7.20 8.25 -20.07
C ARG A 82 -6.60 7.37 -18.99
N LEU A 83 -5.44 6.77 -19.25
CA LEU A 83 -4.72 6.01 -18.25
C LEU A 83 -4.42 6.83 -16.99
N LEU A 84 -3.90 8.06 -17.15
CA LEU A 84 -3.63 8.92 -16.00
C LEU A 84 -4.90 9.24 -15.23
N GLU A 85 -5.98 9.58 -15.93
CA GLU A 85 -7.30 9.86 -15.31
C GLU A 85 -7.81 8.66 -14.51
N GLU A 86 -7.77 7.46 -15.09
CA GLU A 86 -8.17 6.22 -14.42
C GLU A 86 -7.26 5.87 -13.24
N SER A 87 -5.94 6.07 -13.38
CA SER A 87 -5.00 5.80 -12.30
C SER A 87 -5.22 6.71 -11.10
N ILE A 88 -5.48 7.99 -11.33
CA ILE A 88 -5.76 8.96 -10.28
C ILE A 88 -7.08 8.59 -9.60
N ARG A 89 -8.12 8.21 -10.37
CA ARG A 89 -9.42 7.82 -9.82
C ARG A 89 -9.30 6.58 -8.94
N ILE A 90 -8.70 5.50 -9.45
CA ILE A 90 -8.57 4.24 -8.71
C ILE A 90 -7.72 4.43 -7.45
N SER A 91 -6.61 5.16 -7.53
CA SER A 91 -5.80 5.47 -6.35
C SER A 91 -6.57 6.35 -5.35
N TYR A 92 -7.30 7.36 -5.82
CA TYR A 92 -8.09 8.22 -4.95
C TYR A 92 -9.19 7.44 -4.22
N ASP A 93 -9.96 6.62 -4.94
CA ASP A 93 -11.03 5.80 -4.37
C ASP A 93 -10.45 4.85 -3.30
N PHE A 94 -9.36 4.15 -3.63
CA PHE A 94 -8.69 3.26 -2.69
C PHE A 94 -8.22 3.99 -1.42
N LEU A 95 -7.52 5.11 -1.56
CA LEU A 95 -6.98 5.84 -0.40
C LEU A 95 -8.11 6.44 0.45
N SER A 96 -9.19 6.91 -0.19
CA SER A 96 -10.35 7.48 0.50
C SER A 96 -11.14 6.43 1.27
N ASP A 97 -11.30 5.23 0.69
CA ASP A 97 -12.00 4.11 1.33
C ASP A 97 -11.16 3.41 2.41
N ASN A 98 -9.83 3.62 2.41
CA ASN A 98 -8.90 2.95 3.32
C ASN A 98 -8.08 3.96 4.16
N PRO A 99 -8.70 4.78 5.04
CA PRO A 99 -7.99 5.79 5.82
C PRO A 99 -6.95 5.19 6.79
N ARG A 100 -7.14 3.95 7.25
CA ARG A 100 -6.14 3.23 8.07
C ARG A 100 -4.88 2.91 7.27
N TYR A 101 -5.02 2.50 6.01
CA TYR A 101 -3.89 2.29 5.10
C TYR A 101 -3.06 3.57 4.97
N VAL A 102 -3.70 4.71 4.71
CA VAL A 102 -3.02 6.02 4.55
C VAL A 102 -2.21 6.37 5.79
N LYS A 103 -2.78 6.16 6.99
CA LYS A 103 -2.07 6.44 8.26
C LYS A 103 -0.88 5.51 8.48
N ILE A 104 -1.06 4.20 8.26
CA ILE A 104 0.03 3.21 8.37
C ILE A 104 1.15 3.53 7.37
N PHE A 105 0.79 3.83 6.13
CA PHE A 105 1.72 4.23 5.08
C PHE A 105 2.48 5.51 5.46
N SER A 106 1.79 6.49 6.04
CA SER A 106 2.40 7.74 6.52
C SER A 106 3.38 7.51 7.67
N TRP A 107 3.04 6.63 8.61
CA TRP A 107 3.95 6.25 9.69
C TRP A 107 5.21 5.58 9.15
N GLU A 108 5.07 4.63 8.23
CA GLU A 108 6.22 3.98 7.61
C GLU A 108 7.06 4.95 6.79
N ALA A 109 6.45 5.87 6.04
CA ALA A 109 7.19 6.91 5.32
C ALA A 109 8.03 7.79 6.26
N ALA A 110 7.45 8.18 7.41
CA ALA A 110 8.15 8.96 8.45
C ALA A 110 9.29 8.16 9.12
N GLU A 111 9.17 6.84 9.17
CA GLU A 111 10.18 5.91 9.71
C GLU A 111 11.06 5.28 8.60
N GLU A 112 11.19 5.92 7.44
CA GLU A 112 12.03 5.48 6.32
C GLU A 112 11.75 4.04 5.83
N TRP A 113 10.48 3.63 5.86
CA TRP A 113 9.99 2.32 5.45
C TRP A 113 10.60 1.16 6.25
N ARG A 114 10.94 1.40 7.51
CA ARG A 114 11.74 0.47 8.34
C ARG A 114 11.14 -0.93 8.44
N THR A 115 9.82 -1.07 8.52
CA THR A 115 9.15 -2.38 8.62
C THR A 115 8.80 -2.90 7.24
N TRP A 116 8.35 -2.02 6.35
CA TRP A 116 8.01 -2.37 4.96
C TRP A 116 9.21 -2.94 4.18
N LYS A 117 10.42 -2.40 4.37
CA LYS A 117 11.66 -2.94 3.77
C LYS A 117 12.03 -4.36 4.23
N LYS A 118 11.45 -4.83 5.34
CA LYS A 118 11.69 -6.17 5.88
C LYS A 118 10.68 -7.21 5.43
N ILE A 119 9.53 -6.78 4.91
CA ILE A 119 8.64 -7.69 4.20
C ILE A 119 9.22 -7.92 2.79
N SER A 120 8.88 -9.06 2.16
CA SER A 120 9.35 -9.37 0.82
C SER A 120 8.81 -8.32 -0.15
N TYR A 121 9.59 -7.28 -0.41
CA TYR A 121 9.25 -6.15 -1.25
C TYR A 121 9.11 -6.63 -2.69
N ALA A 122 7.99 -6.29 -3.34
CA ALA A 122 7.78 -6.48 -4.78
C ALA A 122 7.90 -5.12 -5.51
N PRO A 123 9.13 -4.66 -5.83
CA PRO A 123 9.37 -3.37 -6.48
C PRO A 123 8.88 -3.23 -7.93
N ASP A 124 8.44 -4.32 -8.56
CA ASP A 124 8.36 -4.36 -10.03
C ASP A 124 7.25 -3.46 -10.61
N ASP A 125 6.30 -3.06 -9.79
CA ASP A 125 5.06 -2.40 -10.19
C ASP A 125 5.24 -0.90 -10.47
N ILE A 126 5.90 -0.16 -9.58
CA ILE A 126 6.24 1.26 -9.80
C ILE A 126 7.20 1.41 -11.00
N LEU A 127 8.09 0.44 -11.20
CA LEU A 127 9.02 0.42 -12.33
C LEU A 127 8.28 0.30 -13.67
N GLN A 128 7.21 -0.48 -13.75
CA GLN A 128 6.42 -0.62 -14.98
C GLN A 128 5.71 0.68 -15.38
N LEU A 129 5.04 1.36 -14.43
CA LEU A 129 4.42 2.67 -14.70
C LEU A 129 5.47 3.70 -15.11
N TYR A 130 6.63 3.69 -14.46
CA TYR A 130 7.73 4.60 -14.79
C TYR A 130 8.27 4.36 -16.21
N GLU A 131 8.43 3.11 -16.62
CA GLU A 131 8.88 2.78 -17.97
C GLU A 131 7.83 3.12 -19.04
N ILE A 132 6.53 2.97 -18.73
CA ILE A 132 5.45 3.42 -19.63
C ILE A 132 5.45 4.94 -19.74
N ALA A 133 5.60 5.66 -18.63
CA ALA A 133 5.69 7.12 -18.63
C ALA A 133 6.90 7.63 -19.43
N LYS A 134 8.06 6.96 -19.31
CA LYS A 134 9.25 7.24 -20.15
C LYS A 134 8.97 7.03 -21.64
N LYS A 135 8.36 5.91 -22.01
CA LYS A 135 7.99 5.62 -23.42
C LYS A 135 7.00 6.65 -23.95
N ALA A 136 5.97 6.99 -23.17
CA ALA A 136 4.99 8.03 -23.51
C ALA A 136 5.65 9.39 -23.70
N LYS A 137 6.59 9.78 -22.82
CA LYS A 137 7.37 11.02 -22.96
C LYS A 137 8.14 11.06 -24.29
N ALA A 138 8.80 9.97 -24.66
CA ALA A 138 9.57 9.88 -25.91
C ALA A 138 8.68 9.94 -27.16
N ASN A 139 7.52 9.27 -27.13
CA ASN A 139 6.67 9.09 -28.31
C ASN A 139 5.64 10.22 -28.50
N CYS A 140 5.11 10.79 -27.42
CA CYS A 140 4.01 11.76 -27.48
C CYS A 140 4.49 13.22 -27.49
N PHE A 141 5.70 13.50 -26.99
CA PHE A 141 6.20 14.87 -26.80
C PHE A 141 7.51 15.17 -27.56
N GLY A 142 8.06 14.20 -28.30
CA GLY A 142 9.31 14.33 -29.07
C GLY A 142 9.17 14.87 -30.50
N LYS A 143 7.98 15.31 -30.92
CA LYS A 143 7.70 15.85 -32.26
C LYS A 143 7.09 17.27 -32.25
N MET A 144 7.55 18.12 -31.33
CA MET A 144 7.35 19.58 -31.44
C MET A 144 8.67 20.26 -31.78
#